data_AF-G0MPH3-F1
#
_entry.id   AF-G0MPH3-F1
#
_cell.length_a   1.000
_cell.length_b   1.000
_cell.length_c   1.000
_cell.angle_alpha   90.00
_cell.angle_beta   90.00
_cell.angle_gamma   90.00
#
_symmetry.space_group_name_H-M   'P 1'
#
loop_
_entity.id
_entity.type
_entity.pdbx_description
1 polymer ?
#
loop_
_entity_poly.entity_id
_entity_poly.type
_entity_poly.pdbx_seq_one_letter_code
_entity_poly.pdbx_strand_id
1 'polypeptide(L)'
;MVADNSEKSAKSVANGSLISTVSSKEDLPNAIIVTQVPEFVFDNRQDKANFASLFTQIEEQIHFDFLRSFRRVRVIFSSPENATAAKLIVQGFSFKGHELKAFFAQRIYMSANSGLTLQPPPLEKQFLISPPCSPPVGWEQTKDMPPVVCNFDLMARLASFAIDEKYEVHNGDDLTPTIVVHPCETAIDAPSALEMPRTPRPSSPADSE
;
A
#
# COMPACT_ATOMS: atom_id res chain seq x y z
N MET A 1 -4.27 68.93 -1.47
CA MET A 1 -5.53 68.26 -1.13
C MET A 1 -5.33 66.77 -1.41
N VAL A 2 -5.09 65.97 -0.37
CA VAL A 2 -6.09 65.11 0.33
C VAL A 2 -6.45 63.91 -0.57
N ALA A 3 -6.34 62.64 -0.19
CA ALA A 3 -5.76 61.91 0.94
C ALA A 3 -5.71 60.42 0.55
N ASP A 4 -4.90 59.66 1.30
CA ASP A 4 -5.04 58.23 1.64
C ASP A 4 -6.43 57.60 1.43
N ASN A 5 -6.47 56.37 0.93
CA ASN A 5 -7.01 55.28 1.76
C ASN A 5 -6.58 53.90 1.25
N SER A 6 -5.80 53.21 2.08
CA SER A 6 -5.70 51.76 2.14
C SER A 6 -7.04 51.14 2.55
N GLU A 7 -7.51 50.11 1.83
CA GLU A 7 -8.52 49.21 2.39
C GLU A 7 -8.15 47.74 2.14
N LYS A 8 -7.72 47.11 3.24
CA LYS A 8 -7.71 45.67 3.47
C LYS A 8 -9.10 45.10 3.20
N SER A 9 -9.19 44.02 2.44
CA SER A 9 -10.32 43.09 2.51
C SER A 9 -9.75 41.67 2.59
N ALA A 10 -9.46 41.23 3.82
CA ALA A 10 -10.36 40.44 4.67
C ALA A 10 -10.38 38.97 4.22
N LYS A 11 -9.60 38.17 4.96
CA LYS A 11 -9.72 36.71 5.02
C LYS A 11 -11.16 36.37 5.41
N SER A 12 -11.93 35.79 4.50
CA SER A 12 -13.12 35.03 4.88
C SER A 12 -12.75 33.55 4.87
N VAL A 13 -12.51 33.02 6.07
CA VAL A 13 -12.47 31.59 6.34
C VAL A 13 -13.90 31.10 6.24
N ALA A 14 -14.20 30.30 5.21
CA ALA A 14 -15.44 29.53 5.14
C ALA A 14 -15.13 28.16 4.52
N ASN A 15 -15.00 27.17 5.40
CA ASN A 15 -15.19 25.73 5.18
C ASN A 15 -14.59 25.15 3.90
N GLY A 16 -13.36 24.67 4.03
CA GLY A 16 -12.64 23.94 2.99
C GLY A 16 -13.31 22.61 2.64
N SER A 17 -14.28 22.65 1.75
CA SER A 17 -14.35 21.66 0.69
C SER A 17 -13.47 22.20 -0.42
N LEU A 18 -12.24 21.71 -0.52
CA LEU A 18 -11.38 21.95 -1.69
C LEU A 18 -12.17 21.50 -2.91
N ILE A 19 -12.73 22.45 -3.64
CA ILE A 19 -13.31 22.21 -4.96
C ILE A 19 -12.10 21.91 -5.83
N SER A 20 -11.77 20.63 -5.98
CA SER A 20 -10.71 20.19 -6.89
C SER A 20 -11.15 20.55 -8.29
N THR A 21 -10.68 21.68 -8.81
CA THR A 21 -10.85 22.03 -10.21
C THR A 21 -10.21 20.92 -11.03
N VAL A 22 -11.06 20.11 -11.68
CA VAL A 22 -10.64 18.95 -12.48
C VAL A 22 -9.74 19.47 -13.60
N SER A 23 -8.44 19.20 -13.50
CA SER A 23 -7.43 19.78 -14.41
C SER A 23 -7.28 18.97 -15.69
N SER A 24 -7.76 17.71 -15.72
CA SER A 24 -7.66 16.81 -16.88
C SER A 24 -8.78 15.77 -16.89
N LYS A 25 -9.18 15.29 -18.08
CA LYS A 25 -10.24 14.28 -18.25
C LYS A 25 -9.98 12.97 -17.48
N GLU A 26 -8.72 12.66 -17.21
CA GLU A 26 -8.26 11.44 -16.54
C GLU A 26 -8.57 11.42 -15.03
N ASP A 27 -8.82 12.59 -14.44
CA ASP A 27 -9.16 12.73 -13.02
C ASP A 27 -10.66 12.54 -12.76
N LEU A 28 -11.48 12.50 -13.83
CA LEU A 28 -12.90 12.21 -13.67
C LEU A 28 -13.14 10.74 -13.32
N PRO A 29 -14.10 10.47 -12.41
CA PRO A 29 -14.46 9.11 -12.04
C PRO A 29 -15.13 8.40 -13.22
N ASN A 30 -14.60 7.24 -13.60
CA ASN A 30 -15.18 6.37 -14.62
C ASN A 30 -16.16 5.33 -14.06
N ALA A 31 -16.47 5.40 -12.76
CA ALA A 31 -17.36 4.45 -12.11
C ALA A 31 -18.40 5.16 -11.26
N ILE A 32 -19.58 4.54 -11.16
CA ILE A 32 -20.67 4.99 -10.29
C ILE A 32 -21.03 3.89 -9.28
N ILE A 33 -21.56 4.30 -8.14
CA ILE A 33 -22.14 3.43 -7.13
C ILE A 33 -23.65 3.70 -7.12
N VAL A 34 -24.41 2.71 -7.55
CA VAL A 34 -25.87 2.70 -7.43
C VAL A 34 -26.22 2.15 -6.06
N THR A 35 -27.08 2.85 -5.34
CA THR A 35 -27.52 2.53 -3.99
C THR A 35 -29.03 2.35 -3.96
N GLN A 36 -29.53 1.82 -2.84
CA GLN A 36 -30.96 1.49 -2.66
C GLN A 36 -31.45 0.45 -3.67
N VAL A 37 -30.54 -0.42 -4.14
CA VAL A 37 -30.89 -1.47 -5.09
C VAL A 37 -31.78 -2.51 -4.37
N PRO A 38 -32.91 -2.92 -4.97
CA PRO A 38 -33.79 -3.92 -4.38
C PRO A 38 -33.12 -5.29 -4.24
N GLU A 39 -33.48 -6.04 -3.20
CA GLU A 39 -32.85 -7.32 -2.88
C GLU A 39 -33.06 -8.38 -3.98
N PHE A 40 -34.24 -8.34 -4.63
CA PHE A 40 -34.58 -9.25 -5.72
C PHE A 40 -33.63 -9.12 -6.94
N VAL A 41 -32.95 -7.98 -7.12
CA VAL A 41 -31.93 -7.81 -8.18
C VAL A 41 -30.69 -8.67 -7.91
N PHE A 42 -30.42 -8.99 -6.64
CA PHE A 42 -29.28 -9.82 -6.25
C PHE A 42 -29.61 -11.31 -6.26
N ASP A 43 -30.88 -11.68 -6.05
CA ASP A 43 -31.36 -13.06 -5.99
C ASP A 43 -31.77 -13.61 -7.35
N ASN A 44 -32.56 -12.84 -8.11
CA ASN A 44 -33.12 -13.30 -9.37
C ASN A 44 -32.20 -12.94 -10.53
N ARG A 45 -31.77 -13.96 -11.28
CA ARG A 45 -30.93 -13.78 -12.48
C ARG A 45 -31.59 -12.92 -13.54
N GLN A 46 -32.91 -12.99 -13.70
CA GLN A 46 -33.64 -12.21 -14.69
C GLN A 46 -33.71 -10.73 -14.31
N ASP A 47 -33.96 -10.43 -13.03
CA ASP A 47 -33.97 -9.05 -12.55
C ASP A 47 -32.58 -8.43 -12.55
N LYS A 48 -31.55 -9.24 -12.27
CA LYS A 48 -30.15 -8.85 -12.44
C LYS A 48 -29.83 -8.48 -13.88
N ALA A 49 -30.28 -9.28 -14.85
CA ALA A 49 -30.07 -9.01 -16.27
C ALA A 49 -30.83 -7.74 -16.72
N ASN A 50 -32.08 -7.58 -16.28
CA ASN A 50 -32.87 -6.38 -16.56
C ASN A 50 -32.20 -5.12 -15.99
N PHE A 51 -31.69 -5.19 -14.76
CA PHE A 51 -30.93 -4.10 -14.15
C PHE A 51 -29.64 -3.80 -14.93
N ALA A 52 -28.86 -4.82 -15.30
CA ALA A 52 -27.64 -4.64 -16.09
C ALA A 52 -27.93 -4.01 -17.46
N SER A 53 -29.04 -4.38 -18.10
CA SER A 53 -29.43 -3.87 -19.42
C SER A 53 -29.65 -2.35 -19.47
N LEU A 54 -29.99 -1.72 -18.35
CA LEU A 54 -30.09 -0.26 -18.25
C LEU A 54 -28.75 0.42 -18.52
N PHE A 55 -27.66 -0.22 -18.09
CA PHE A 55 -26.31 0.29 -18.26
C PHE A 55 -25.71 -0.20 -19.57
N THR A 56 -26.02 -1.43 -19.99
CA THR A 56 -25.53 -1.99 -21.27
C THR A 56 -26.01 -1.20 -22.50
N GLN A 57 -27.12 -0.47 -22.39
CA GLN A 57 -27.57 0.46 -23.43
C GLN A 57 -26.63 1.65 -23.65
N ILE A 58 -25.84 2.01 -22.64
CA ILE A 58 -24.89 3.12 -22.69
C ILE A 58 -23.55 2.63 -23.22
N GLU A 59 -23.10 1.46 -22.76
CA GLU A 59 -21.84 0.85 -23.15
C GLU A 59 -21.94 -0.68 -23.12
N GLU A 60 -21.42 -1.37 -24.14
CA GLU A 60 -21.54 -2.83 -24.26
C GLU A 60 -20.64 -3.58 -23.25
N GLN A 61 -19.45 -3.07 -22.99
CA GLN A 61 -18.42 -3.67 -22.13
C GLN A 61 -18.36 -2.97 -20.76
N ILE A 62 -19.22 -3.39 -19.84
CA ILE A 62 -19.29 -2.80 -18.48
C ILE A 62 -18.97 -3.86 -17.42
N HIS A 63 -18.18 -3.47 -16.41
CA HIS A 63 -17.93 -4.30 -15.24
C HIS A 63 -18.87 -3.93 -14.08
N PHE A 64 -19.45 -4.94 -13.43
CA PHE A 64 -20.41 -4.78 -12.34
C PHE A 64 -19.96 -5.50 -11.07
N ASP A 65 -19.79 -4.77 -9.98
CA ASP A 65 -19.59 -5.35 -8.64
C ASP A 65 -20.90 -5.27 -7.85
N PHE A 66 -21.53 -6.43 -7.65
CA PHE A 66 -22.76 -6.54 -6.87
C PHE A 66 -22.45 -6.73 -5.39
N LEU A 67 -22.69 -5.69 -4.59
CA LEU A 67 -22.47 -5.68 -3.14
C LEU A 67 -23.80 -5.89 -2.42
N ARG A 68 -24.26 -7.15 -2.40
CA ARG A 68 -25.57 -7.56 -1.84
C ARG A 68 -25.81 -7.02 -0.44
N SER A 69 -24.90 -7.26 0.51
CA SER A 69 -25.07 -6.86 1.92
C SER A 69 -25.24 -5.35 2.10
N PHE A 70 -24.68 -4.55 1.19
CA PHE A 70 -24.79 -3.10 1.22
C PHE A 70 -25.96 -2.57 0.38
N ARG A 71 -26.65 -3.44 -0.39
CA ARG A 71 -27.65 -3.07 -1.40
C ARG A 71 -27.11 -2.03 -2.39
N ARG A 72 -25.86 -2.26 -2.80
CA ARG A 72 -25.11 -1.39 -3.70
C ARG A 72 -24.60 -2.16 -4.90
N VAL A 73 -24.50 -1.48 -6.03
CA VAL A 73 -23.85 -2.00 -7.23
C VAL A 73 -22.86 -0.97 -7.72
N ARG A 74 -21.59 -1.35 -7.83
CA ARG A 74 -20.59 -0.52 -8.50
C ARG A 74 -20.61 -0.86 -9.98
N VAL A 75 -20.72 0.17 -10.81
CA VAL A 75 -20.72 0.05 -12.27
C VAL A 75 -19.51 0.79 -12.77
N ILE A 76 -18.61 0.10 -13.47
CA ILE A 76 -17.34 0.64 -13.96
C ILE A 76 -17.41 0.70 -15.48
N PHE A 77 -17.25 1.92 -16.01
CA PHE A 77 -17.27 2.22 -17.43
C PHE A 77 -15.86 2.44 -17.96
N SER A 78 -15.68 2.32 -19.28
CA SER A 78 -14.41 2.64 -19.92
C SER A 78 -14.17 4.16 -19.97
N SER A 79 -15.24 4.95 -20.16
CA SER A 79 -15.16 6.41 -20.28
C SER A 79 -15.88 7.13 -19.12
N PRO A 80 -15.32 8.23 -18.58
CA PRO A 80 -16.01 9.06 -17.58
C PRO A 80 -17.27 9.74 -18.12
N GLU A 81 -17.37 9.94 -19.44
CA GLU A 81 -18.55 10.51 -20.09
C GLU A 81 -19.75 9.55 -19.94
N ASN A 82 -19.53 8.26 -20.16
CA ASN A 82 -20.55 7.21 -19.97
C ASN A 82 -20.97 7.08 -18.50
N ALA A 83 -20.03 7.17 -17.56
CA ALA A 83 -20.32 7.17 -16.13
C ALA A 83 -21.22 8.35 -15.73
N THR A 84 -20.98 9.53 -16.32
CA THR A 84 -21.79 10.73 -16.09
C THR A 84 -23.20 10.57 -16.67
N ALA A 85 -23.32 10.07 -17.90
CA ALA A 85 -24.61 9.78 -18.52
C ALA A 85 -25.41 8.75 -17.70
N ALA A 86 -24.77 7.66 -17.28
CA ALA A 86 -25.38 6.64 -16.45
C ALA A 86 -25.88 7.19 -15.10
N LYS A 87 -25.09 8.07 -14.46
CA LYS A 87 -25.52 8.73 -13.22
C LYS A 87 -26.78 9.57 -13.43
N LEU A 88 -26.83 10.37 -14.49
CA LEU A 88 -27.99 11.21 -14.81
C LEU A 88 -29.24 10.37 -15.07
N ILE A 89 -29.11 9.27 -15.81
CA ILE A 89 -30.21 8.35 -16.09
C ILE A 89 -30.74 7.74 -14.79
N VAL A 90 -29.85 7.21 -13.94
CA VAL A 90 -30.26 6.55 -12.69
C VAL A 90 -30.90 7.51 -11.69
N GLN A 91 -30.44 8.76 -11.61
CA GLN A 91 -30.92 9.72 -10.62
C GLN A 91 -32.39 10.14 -10.84
N GLY A 92 -32.95 9.94 -12.02
CA GLY A 92 -34.38 10.17 -12.33
C GLY A 92 -35.19 8.90 -12.53
N PHE A 93 -34.60 7.71 -12.35
CA PHE A 93 -35.21 6.45 -12.72
C PHE A 93 -35.65 5.62 -11.51
N SER A 94 -36.89 5.13 -11.55
CA SER A 94 -37.42 4.19 -10.57
C SER A 94 -37.46 2.79 -11.15
N PHE A 95 -36.71 1.86 -10.55
CA PHE A 95 -36.70 0.47 -10.97
C PHE A 95 -37.75 -0.34 -10.21
N LYS A 96 -38.82 -0.73 -10.90
CA LYS A 96 -39.98 -1.45 -10.33
C LYS A 96 -40.56 -0.81 -9.06
N GLY A 97 -40.70 0.51 -9.06
CA GLY A 97 -41.23 1.28 -7.93
C GLY A 97 -40.21 1.63 -6.83
N HIS A 98 -38.95 1.25 -6.99
CA HIS A 98 -37.86 1.69 -6.11
C HIS A 98 -37.03 2.78 -6.77
N GLU A 99 -36.97 3.94 -6.14
CA GLU A 99 -36.09 5.04 -6.55
C GLU A 99 -34.64 4.65 -6.29
N LEU A 100 -33.81 4.69 -7.34
CA LEU A 100 -32.38 4.39 -7.23
C LEU A 100 -31.61 5.69 -7.03
N LYS A 101 -30.49 5.62 -6.29
CA LYS A 101 -29.59 6.76 -6.15
C LYS A 101 -28.19 6.40 -6.62
N ALA A 102 -27.60 7.27 -7.46
CA ALA A 102 -26.26 7.06 -8.00
C ALA A 102 -25.27 8.11 -7.50
N PHE A 103 -24.08 7.64 -7.10
CA PHE A 103 -22.96 8.46 -6.68
C PHE A 103 -21.74 8.16 -7.54
N PHE A 104 -20.84 9.12 -7.73
CA PHE A 104 -19.57 8.81 -8.38
C PHE A 104 -18.68 8.00 -7.42
N ALA A 105 -18.05 6.95 -7.93
CA ALA A 105 -17.06 6.19 -7.19
C ALA A 105 -15.74 6.96 -7.22
N GLN A 106 -15.28 7.43 -6.06
CA GLN A 106 -13.96 8.05 -5.95
C GLN A 106 -12.88 7.00 -6.20
N ARG A 107 -11.91 7.32 -7.07
CA ARG A 107 -10.69 6.51 -7.17
C ARG A 107 -9.85 6.77 -5.93
N ILE A 108 -9.70 5.73 -5.10
CA ILE A 108 -8.82 5.78 -3.94
C ILE A 108 -7.41 5.48 -4.45
N TYR A 109 -6.62 6.53 -4.67
CA TYR A 109 -5.18 6.39 -4.77
C TYR A 109 -4.64 6.40 -3.35
N MET A 110 -4.24 5.24 -2.85
CA MET A 110 -3.35 5.21 -1.68
C MET A 110 -2.04 5.83 -2.15
N SER A 111 -1.82 7.10 -1.84
CA SER A 111 -0.61 7.81 -2.24
C SER A 111 0.59 7.09 -1.62
N ALA A 112 1.33 6.36 -2.44
CA ALA A 112 2.63 5.79 -2.07
C ALA A 112 3.70 6.89 -1.83
N ASN A 113 3.33 8.16 -2.02
CA ASN A 113 4.23 9.31 -2.07
C ASN A 113 4.02 10.32 -0.93
N SER A 114 3.18 10.00 0.05
CA SER A 114 3.42 10.62 1.36
C SER A 114 4.70 9.99 1.89
N GLY A 115 5.77 10.75 2.15
CA GLY A 115 7.06 10.26 2.68
C GLY A 115 7.00 9.56 4.06
N LEU A 116 5.81 9.07 4.43
CA LEU A 116 5.43 8.28 5.59
C LEU A 116 5.29 6.79 5.28
N THR A 117 5.35 6.36 4.01
CA THR A 117 5.25 4.94 3.61
C THR A 117 6.59 4.39 3.12
N LEU A 118 6.93 3.16 3.54
CA LEU A 118 8.08 2.43 3.02
C LEU A 118 7.94 2.24 1.50
N GLN A 119 9.02 2.51 0.77
CA GLN A 119 9.05 2.30 -0.67
C GLN A 119 9.01 0.79 -0.99
N PRO A 120 8.34 0.38 -2.08
CA PRO A 120 8.41 -1.00 -2.54
C PRO A 120 9.87 -1.42 -2.76
N PRO A 121 10.25 -2.67 -2.40
CA PRO A 121 11.62 -3.13 -2.58
C PRO A 121 11.98 -3.20 -4.08
N PRO A 122 13.25 -2.97 -4.45
CA PRO A 122 13.73 -3.14 -5.82
C PRO A 122 13.45 -4.57 -6.34
N LEU A 123 13.06 -4.65 -7.62
CA LEU A 123 12.63 -5.90 -8.27
C LEU A 123 13.75 -6.98 -8.31
N GLU A 124 15.01 -6.59 -8.18
CA GLU A 124 16.19 -7.46 -8.37
C GLU A 124 16.35 -8.54 -7.29
N LYS A 125 15.67 -8.42 -6.14
CA LYS A 125 15.82 -9.36 -5.00
C LYS A 125 14.48 -9.85 -4.44
N GLN A 126 13.39 -9.73 -5.21
CA GLN A 126 12.05 -10.12 -4.75
C GLN A 126 11.87 -11.63 -4.53
N PHE A 127 12.73 -12.48 -5.09
CA PHE A 127 12.74 -13.92 -4.81
C PHE A 127 13.39 -14.26 -3.44
N LEU A 128 13.94 -13.27 -2.72
CA LEU A 128 14.49 -13.45 -1.36
C LEU A 128 13.50 -13.04 -0.25
N ILE A 129 12.33 -12.50 -0.59
CA ILE A 129 11.30 -12.08 0.37
C ILE A 129 10.12 -13.07 0.35
N SER A 130 9.51 -13.33 1.50
CA SER A 130 8.44 -14.32 1.63
C SER A 130 7.04 -13.73 1.36
N PRO A 131 6.16 -14.41 0.59
CA PRO A 131 6.42 -15.60 -0.24
C PRO A 131 7.24 -15.23 -1.49
N PRO A 132 8.27 -16.03 -1.84
CA PRO A 132 9.16 -15.67 -2.92
C PRO A 132 8.44 -15.77 -4.25
N CYS A 133 8.55 -14.72 -5.07
CA CYS A 133 8.36 -14.89 -6.50
C CYS A 133 9.39 -15.93 -6.99
N SER A 134 9.01 -16.77 -7.95
CA SER A 134 9.92 -17.75 -8.53
C SER A 134 11.21 -17.08 -9.01
N PRO A 135 12.41 -17.61 -8.69
CA PRO A 135 13.65 -17.05 -9.19
C PRO A 135 13.71 -17.16 -10.72
N PRO A 136 14.40 -16.24 -11.41
CA PRO A 136 14.50 -16.28 -12.86
C PRO A 136 15.28 -17.53 -13.33
N VAL A 137 15.03 -17.95 -14.58
CA VAL A 137 15.71 -19.10 -15.19
C VAL A 137 17.22 -18.84 -15.23
N GLY A 138 18.01 -19.75 -14.65
CA GLY A 138 19.46 -19.63 -14.55
C GLY A 138 19.97 -18.91 -13.29
N TRP A 139 19.08 -18.53 -12.35
CA TRP A 139 19.51 -18.04 -11.04
C TRP A 139 20.11 -19.19 -10.23
N GLU A 140 21.36 -19.01 -9.81
CA GLU A 140 22.04 -19.89 -8.86
C GLU A 140 22.42 -19.06 -7.63
N GLN A 141 22.31 -19.66 -6.44
CA GLN A 141 22.75 -19.01 -5.22
C GLN A 141 24.27 -18.82 -5.29
N THR A 142 24.72 -17.57 -5.36
CA THR A 142 26.15 -17.26 -5.29
C THR A 142 26.71 -17.83 -3.98
N LYS A 143 27.79 -18.59 -4.08
CA LYS A 143 28.51 -19.08 -2.91
C LYS A 143 29.02 -17.88 -2.10
N ASP A 144 28.57 -17.76 -0.86
CA ASP A 144 29.11 -16.77 0.06
C ASP A 144 30.63 -16.94 0.15
N MET A 145 31.35 -15.83 0.03
CA MET A 145 32.80 -15.84 0.22
C MET A 145 33.11 -16.38 1.62
N PRO A 146 34.13 -17.24 1.78
CA PRO A 146 34.59 -17.59 3.12
C PRO A 146 34.95 -16.29 3.86
N PRO A 147 34.73 -16.21 5.19
CA PRO A 147 35.10 -15.02 5.94
C PRO A 147 36.55 -14.67 5.62
N VAL A 148 36.79 -13.41 5.23
CA VAL A 148 38.13 -12.94 4.90
C VAL A 148 38.95 -12.96 6.18
N VAL A 149 39.66 -14.07 6.41
CA VAL A 149 40.44 -14.34 7.63
C VAL A 149 41.54 -13.27 7.86
N CYS A 150 41.89 -12.50 6.83
CA CYS A 150 42.97 -11.51 6.86
C CYS A 150 42.54 -10.14 6.31
N ASN A 151 41.40 -9.59 6.72
CA ASN A 151 41.09 -8.19 6.40
C ASN A 151 42.01 -7.28 7.23
N PHE A 152 42.99 -6.65 6.58
CA PHE A 152 44.00 -5.81 7.25
C PHE A 152 43.39 -4.61 7.98
N ASP A 153 42.33 -4.02 7.43
CA ASP A 153 41.59 -2.92 8.07
C ASP A 153 40.87 -3.41 9.33
N LEU A 154 40.24 -4.59 9.28
CA LEU A 154 39.62 -5.21 10.45
C LEU A 154 40.68 -5.56 11.52
N MET A 155 41.81 -6.15 11.13
CA MET A 155 42.90 -6.50 12.05
C MET A 155 43.51 -5.26 12.69
N ALA A 156 43.74 -4.19 11.92
CA ALA A 156 44.25 -2.93 12.44
C ALA A 156 43.26 -2.27 13.41
N ARG A 157 41.96 -2.27 13.09
CA ARG A 157 40.91 -1.78 14.01
C ARG A 157 40.80 -2.62 15.28
N LEU A 158 40.82 -3.95 15.17
CA LEU A 158 40.82 -4.84 16.33
C LEU A 158 42.05 -4.64 17.21
N ALA A 159 43.23 -4.46 16.61
CA ALA A 159 44.45 -4.17 17.34
C ALA A 159 44.46 -2.78 18.00
N SER A 160 43.70 -1.82 17.44
CA SER A 160 43.51 -0.49 18.03
C SER A 160 42.55 -0.46 19.22
N PHE A 161 41.79 -1.54 19.47
CA PHE A 161 40.93 -1.62 20.65
C PHE A 161 41.77 -1.74 21.93
N ALA A 162 41.84 -0.66 22.69
CA ALA A 162 42.19 -0.74 24.10
C ALA A 162 41.05 -1.44 24.85
N ILE A 163 41.38 -2.41 25.70
CA ILE A 163 40.45 -3.31 26.40
C ILE A 163 39.41 -2.57 27.26
N ASP A 164 39.65 -1.29 27.57
CA ASP A 164 38.87 -0.49 28.52
C ASP A 164 38.10 0.68 27.87
N GLU A 165 38.14 0.80 26.54
CA GLU A 165 37.56 1.94 25.83
C GLU A 165 36.26 1.58 25.11
N LYS A 166 35.25 2.44 25.27
CA LYS A 166 33.99 2.35 24.50
C LYS A 166 34.29 2.76 23.07
N TYR A 167 34.02 1.89 22.10
CA TYR A 167 34.36 2.16 20.72
C TYR A 167 33.12 2.44 19.86
N GLU A 168 33.08 3.63 19.25
CA GLU A 168 32.03 4.01 18.31
C GLU A 168 32.33 3.40 16.93
N VAL A 169 31.54 2.40 16.54
CA VAL A 169 31.67 1.70 15.26
C VAL A 169 31.03 2.50 14.13
N HIS A 170 29.94 3.19 14.43
CA HIS A 170 29.20 4.00 13.46
C HIS A 170 28.73 5.29 14.11
N ASN A 171 29.17 6.42 13.56
CA ASN A 171 28.64 7.73 13.92
C ASN A 171 27.25 7.84 13.29
N GLY A 172 26.21 7.89 14.13
CA GLY A 172 24.84 8.05 13.66
C GLY A 172 24.62 9.37 12.92
N ASP A 173 23.56 9.40 12.12
CA ASP A 173 23.05 10.58 11.43
C ASP A 173 21.53 10.65 11.65
N ASP A 174 20.83 11.68 11.15
CA ASP A 174 19.39 11.88 11.36
C ASP A 174 18.53 10.66 10.98
N LEU A 175 19.02 9.79 10.08
CA LEU A 175 18.33 8.59 9.61
C LEU A 175 18.90 7.27 10.18
N THR A 176 20.08 7.28 10.81
CA THR A 176 20.75 6.04 11.25
C THR A 176 21.27 6.14 12.68
N PRO A 177 21.01 5.14 13.55
CA PRO A 177 21.43 5.20 14.95
C PRO A 177 22.94 5.03 15.07
N THR A 178 23.53 5.68 16.08
CA THR A 178 24.91 5.47 16.47
C THR A 178 25.11 4.06 17.00
N ILE A 179 26.19 3.38 16.58
CA ILE A 179 26.53 2.01 17.03
C ILE A 179 27.81 2.08 17.85
N VAL A 180 27.73 1.63 19.11
CA VAL A 180 28.85 1.63 20.07
C VAL A 180 29.06 0.22 20.60
N VAL A 181 30.32 -0.21 20.68
CA VAL A 181 30.74 -1.47 21.28
C VAL A 181 31.27 -1.20 22.68
N HIS A 182 30.75 -1.95 23.65
CA HIS A 182 31.21 -1.94 25.02
C HIS A 182 32.03 -3.20 25.31
N PRO A 183 33.24 -3.08 25.88
CA PRO A 183 33.96 -4.23 26.43
C PRO A 183 33.10 -4.95 27.48
N CYS A 184 33.08 -6.28 27.44
CA CYS A 184 32.36 -7.08 28.44
C CYS A 184 33.26 -7.26 29.67
N GLU A 185 32.79 -6.85 30.86
CA GLU A 185 33.56 -6.90 32.13
C GLU A 185 33.72 -8.33 32.71
N THR A 186 33.31 -9.39 32.00
CA THR A 186 33.45 -10.76 32.51
C THR A 186 34.91 -11.18 32.57
N ALA A 187 35.41 -11.48 33.77
CA ALA A 187 36.75 -12.01 33.99
C ALA A 187 37.00 -13.24 33.09
N ILE A 188 38.16 -13.25 32.42
CA ILE A 188 38.60 -14.28 31.46
C ILE A 188 38.63 -15.70 32.10
N ASP A 189 38.63 -15.80 33.43
CA ASP A 189 38.62 -17.06 34.20
C ASP A 189 37.23 -17.56 34.65
N ALA A 190 36.14 -16.93 34.21
CA ALA A 190 34.81 -17.51 34.46
C ALA A 190 34.58 -18.71 33.51
N PRO A 191 34.34 -19.94 34.02
CA PRO A 191 34.00 -21.06 33.14
C PRO A 191 32.76 -20.67 32.35
N SER A 192 32.84 -20.74 31.02
CA SER A 192 31.74 -20.44 30.11
C SER A 192 30.62 -21.46 30.26
N ALA A 193 29.84 -21.34 31.34
CA ALA A 193 28.66 -22.16 31.62
C ALA A 193 27.38 -21.52 31.07
N LEU A 194 27.48 -20.74 30.00
CA LEU A 194 26.32 -20.40 29.18
C LEU A 194 26.22 -21.44 28.06
N GLU A 195 25.87 -22.66 28.45
CA GLU A 195 25.39 -23.65 27.49
C GLU A 195 24.07 -23.10 26.93
N MET A 196 24.12 -22.49 25.74
CA MET A 196 22.90 -22.09 25.05
C MET A 196 22.06 -23.34 24.84
N PRO A 197 20.78 -23.36 25.27
CA PRO A 197 19.94 -24.54 25.11
C PRO A 197 19.81 -24.84 23.61
N ARG A 198 20.45 -25.93 23.18
CA ARG A 198 20.35 -26.41 21.79
C ARG A 198 18.91 -26.90 21.60
N THR A 199 18.16 -26.21 20.77
CA THR A 199 16.84 -26.69 20.35
C THR A 199 17.06 -27.92 19.46
N PRO A 200 16.41 -29.06 19.77
CA PRO A 200 16.50 -30.24 18.91
C PRO A 200 15.97 -29.90 17.52
N ARG A 201 16.64 -30.42 16.48
CA ARG A 201 16.17 -30.30 15.10
C ARG A 201 14.75 -30.91 15.02
N PRO A 202 13.78 -30.21 14.42
CA PRO A 202 12.46 -30.80 14.18
C PRO A 202 12.63 -32.05 13.29
N SER A 203 11.94 -33.14 13.66
CA SER A 203 11.95 -34.38 12.89
C SER A 203 11.47 -34.12 11.47
N SER A 204 12.26 -34.56 10.48
CA SER A 204 11.84 -34.54 9.08
C SER A 204 10.52 -35.31 8.96
N PRO A 205 9.51 -34.83 8.21
CA PRO A 205 8.35 -35.64 7.91
C PRO A 205 8.84 -36.94 7.26
N ALA A 206 8.48 -38.06 7.86
CA ALA A 206 8.70 -39.36 7.27
C ALA A 206 7.91 -39.41 5.96
N ASP A 207 8.59 -39.77 4.87
CA ASP A 207 7.92 -40.19 3.64
C ASP A 207 7.07 -41.41 4.00
N SER A 208 5.77 -41.19 4.19
CA SER A 208 4.77 -42.25 4.25
C SER A 208 4.50 -42.69 2.81
N GLU A 209 5.19 -43.76 2.43
CA GLU A 209 4.83 -44.65 1.31
C GLU A 209 3.61 -45.50 1.67
#